data_AF-M8B7X8-F1
#
_entry.id   AF-M8B7X8-F1
#
_cell.length_a   1.000
_cell.length_b   1.000
_cell.length_c   1.000
_cell.angle_alpha   90.00
_cell.angle_beta   90.00
_cell.angle_gamma   90.00
#
_symmetry.space_group_name_H-M   'P 1'
#
loop_
_entity.id
_entity.type
_entity.pdbx_description
1 polymer ?
#
loop_
_entity_poly.entity_id
_entity_poly.type
_entity_poly.pdbx_seq_one_letter_code
_entity_poly.pdbx_strand_id
1 'polypeptide(L)'
;MTGALTDKEINQTYVKVLSQMSYFRRSGGRDHIFVFPSGAGAHLFRSWATFLNRSIILTPEGDRTDKRGISAFNTWKDIIIPGNVDDSMVKPDARAVQPIPLTKRKYLANFLGRAQGKVGRLKLVELAKQYPDKLESPELKLSGPDKLGRVDYFKHLRNAKFCLAPRGESSWTLRFYESFFVECVPVLLSDEVELPFQNVIDYTEISIKWPSSKIGPELFQYLESIPVLLGRASKPWNFHAEERIEEMIARGREVRCMWVYALDTEPCSAMTAIMWELQRKVGIKEVEQEAERWREACGLEVEAGNASIEELNQEEKYNSSMKQYRETRIWDT
;
A
#
# COMPACT_ATOMS: atom_id res chain seq x y z
N MET A 1 33.94 -11.33 5.50
CA MET A 1 33.51 -10.82 6.82
C MET A 1 32.38 -9.83 6.58
N THR A 2 31.15 -10.20 6.91
CA THR A 2 29.99 -9.30 6.79
C THR A 2 30.10 -8.24 7.88
N GLY A 3 30.41 -6.99 7.53
CA GLY A 3 30.59 -5.86 8.46
C GLY A 3 29.30 -5.36 9.12
N ALA A 4 28.41 -6.27 9.52
CA ALA A 4 27.18 -5.93 10.23
C ALA A 4 27.44 -5.85 11.73
N LEU A 5 26.97 -4.78 12.36
CA LEU A 5 26.99 -4.64 13.82
C LEU A 5 26.09 -5.70 14.47
N THR A 6 26.54 -6.27 15.57
CA THR A 6 25.74 -7.11 16.46
C THR A 6 24.67 -6.26 17.18
N ASP A 7 23.59 -6.88 17.63
CA ASP A 7 22.56 -6.22 18.46
C ASP A 7 23.15 -5.47 19.67
N LYS A 8 24.22 -6.02 20.26
CA LYS A 8 24.91 -5.42 21.40
C LYS A 8 25.62 -4.13 20.99
N GLU A 9 26.33 -4.14 19.86
CA GLU A 9 27.03 -2.98 19.32
C GLU A 9 26.05 -1.90 18.86
N ILE A 10 24.94 -2.28 18.22
CA ILE A 10 23.85 -1.36 17.85
C ILE A 10 23.33 -0.67 19.12
N ASN A 11 23.01 -1.45 20.15
CA ASN A 11 22.48 -0.90 21.40
C ASN A 11 23.46 0.07 22.08
N GLN A 12 24.73 -0.32 22.20
CA GLN A 12 25.78 0.52 22.80
C GLN A 12 25.99 1.81 22.01
N THR A 13 25.91 1.74 20.68
CA THR A 13 26.04 2.91 19.80
C THR A 13 24.88 3.89 20.03
N TYR A 14 23.63 3.42 20.06
CA TYR A 14 22.47 4.26 20.39
C TYR A 14 22.63 4.94 21.76
N VAL A 15 22.96 4.17 22.80
CA VAL A 15 23.13 4.73 24.16
C VAL A 15 24.22 5.81 24.17
N LYS A 16 25.37 5.54 23.54
CA LYS A 16 26.47 6.51 23.46
C LYS A 16 26.03 7.80 22.78
N VAL A 17 25.40 7.72 21.60
CA VAL A 17 24.92 8.89 20.85
C VAL A 17 23.91 9.69 21.66
N LEU A 18 22.89 9.03 22.23
CA LEU A 18 21.85 9.70 23.02
C LEU A 18 22.43 10.41 24.26
N SER A 19 23.41 9.80 24.92
CA SER A 19 24.08 10.42 26.08
C SER A 19 24.86 11.69 25.74
N GLN A 20 25.31 11.83 24.49
CA GLN A 20 26.08 12.97 24.00
C GLN A 20 25.18 14.11 23.50
N MET A 21 23.89 13.85 23.24
CA MET A 21 22.93 14.84 22.77
C MET A 21 22.41 15.72 23.92
N SER A 22 22.90 16.97 23.99
CA SER A 22 22.50 17.94 25.02
C SER A 22 21.01 18.25 25.01
N TYR A 23 20.41 18.44 23.82
CA TYR A 23 18.98 18.72 23.68
C TYR A 23 18.11 17.53 24.07
N PHE A 24 18.54 16.31 23.75
CA PHE A 24 17.84 15.09 24.16
C PHE A 24 17.80 14.97 25.69
N ARG A 25 18.92 15.26 26.36
CA ARG A 25 18.98 15.26 27.84
C ARG A 25 18.07 16.31 28.47
N ARG A 26 17.94 17.49 27.84
CA ARG A 26 17.10 18.59 28.34
C ARG A 26 15.62 18.22 28.42
N SER A 27 15.10 17.52 27.42
CA SER A 27 13.67 17.15 27.34
C SER A 27 13.39 15.69 27.75
N GLY A 28 14.43 14.89 27.94
CA GLY A 28 14.31 13.42 28.01
C GLY A 28 13.75 12.83 26.71
N GLY A 29 14.04 13.45 25.56
CA GLY A 29 13.61 13.02 24.24
C GLY A 29 12.20 13.43 23.81
N ARG A 30 11.46 14.21 24.62
CA ARG A 30 10.05 14.55 24.34
C ARG A 30 9.83 15.39 23.07
N ASP A 31 10.81 16.20 22.71
CA ASP A 31 10.85 17.05 21.52
C ASP A 31 11.68 16.43 20.37
N HIS A 32 11.97 15.13 20.45
CA HIS A 32 12.76 14.42 19.43
C HIS A 32 11.91 13.41 18.66
N ILE A 33 12.21 13.33 17.36
CA ILE A 33 11.61 12.38 16.42
C ILE A 33 12.68 11.39 16.00
N PHE A 34 12.36 10.10 16.03
CA PHE A 34 13.23 9.02 15.59
C PHE A 34 12.59 8.26 14.43
N VAL A 35 13.33 8.07 13.35
CA VAL A 35 12.85 7.36 12.16
C VAL A 35 13.45 5.97 12.13
N PHE A 36 12.60 4.95 12.19
CA PHE A 36 12.96 3.55 12.06
C PHE A 36 12.31 2.97 10.78
N PRO A 37 12.97 3.05 9.62
CA PRO A 37 12.36 2.72 8.32
C PRO A 37 12.22 1.22 8.05
N SER A 38 12.46 0.36 9.05
CA SER A 38 12.37 -1.10 8.90
C SER A 38 11.18 -1.64 9.69
N GLY A 39 10.64 -2.80 9.29
CA GLY A 39 9.63 -3.51 10.10
C GLY A 39 10.15 -3.93 11.49
N ALA A 40 11.47 -3.95 11.70
CA ALA A 40 12.01 -4.16 13.04
C ALA A 40 11.90 -2.91 13.94
N GLY A 41 11.42 -1.76 13.45
CA GLY A 41 11.13 -0.56 14.24
C GLY A 41 12.22 -0.13 15.22
N ALA A 42 11.81 0.50 16.33
CA ALA A 42 12.71 0.83 17.45
C ALA A 42 13.23 -0.40 18.20
N HIS A 43 12.66 -1.57 17.91
CA HIS A 43 13.04 -2.87 18.44
C HIS A 43 14.47 -3.31 18.02
N LEU A 44 15.09 -2.65 17.03
CA LEU A 44 16.53 -2.76 16.73
C LEU A 44 17.41 -2.21 17.86
N PHE A 45 16.91 -1.23 18.60
CA PHE A 45 17.58 -0.65 19.77
C PHE A 45 17.02 -1.30 21.04
N ARG A 46 17.68 -2.31 21.60
CA ARG A 46 17.13 -3.10 22.73
C ARG A 46 16.72 -2.26 23.95
N SER A 47 17.40 -1.14 24.22
CA SER A 47 17.09 -0.22 25.31
C SER A 47 16.08 0.88 24.94
N TRP A 48 15.37 0.78 23.80
CA TRP A 48 14.39 1.78 23.35
C TRP A 48 13.39 2.17 24.44
N ALA A 49 12.90 1.21 25.24
CA ALA A 49 11.90 1.47 26.28
C ALA A 49 12.42 2.39 27.39
N THR A 50 13.73 2.41 27.62
CA THR A 50 14.36 3.28 28.61
C THR A 50 14.59 4.68 28.05
N PHE A 51 15.06 4.78 26.80
CA PHE A 51 15.54 6.04 26.26
C PHE A 51 14.51 6.74 25.37
N LEU A 52 13.77 6.02 24.53
CA LEU A 52 12.91 6.59 23.49
C LEU A 52 11.41 6.63 23.85
N ASN A 53 11.04 6.20 25.06
CA ASN A 53 9.62 6.09 25.46
C ASN A 53 8.86 7.44 25.42
N ARG A 54 9.58 8.56 25.56
CA ARG A 54 8.99 9.91 25.49
C ARG A 54 9.08 10.54 24.09
N SER A 55 9.85 9.95 23.19
CA SER A 55 10.07 10.46 21.83
C SER A 55 8.97 10.01 20.89
N ILE A 56 8.84 10.72 19.77
CA ILE A 56 7.96 10.34 18.66
C ILE A 56 8.74 9.40 17.75
N ILE A 57 8.15 8.25 17.41
CA ILE A 57 8.71 7.26 16.49
C ILE A 57 7.94 7.33 15.16
N LEU A 58 8.69 7.44 14.07
CA LEU A 58 8.21 7.22 12.71
C LEU A 58 8.63 5.81 12.27
N THR A 59 7.68 4.95 11.91
CA THR A 59 7.95 3.54 11.58
C THR A 59 6.95 3.01 10.55
N PRO A 60 7.32 2.13 9.62
CA PRO A 60 6.38 1.54 8.66
C PRO A 60 5.42 0.54 9.32
N GLU A 61 5.68 0.15 10.56
CA GLU A 61 4.93 -0.86 11.30
C GLU A 61 4.51 -0.34 12.68
N GLY A 62 3.19 -0.34 12.91
CA GLY A 62 2.57 -0.04 14.19
C GLY A 62 2.01 -1.27 14.93
N ASP A 63 2.34 -2.48 14.50
CA ASP A 63 1.78 -3.73 15.07
C ASP A 63 2.05 -3.83 16.57
N ARG A 64 1.05 -4.36 17.26
CA ARG A 64 1.05 -4.58 18.70
C ARG A 64 1.37 -6.03 19.09
N THR A 65 1.71 -6.94 18.16
CA THR A 65 1.66 -8.38 18.44
C THR A 65 2.77 -9.32 17.88
N ASP A 66 2.76 -10.49 18.54
CA ASP A 66 3.35 -11.84 18.38
C ASP A 66 4.83 -12.13 18.69
N LYS A 67 5.81 -11.31 18.31
CA LYS A 67 7.23 -11.68 18.55
C LYS A 67 7.85 -11.12 19.83
N ARG A 68 7.24 -10.11 20.47
CA ARG A 68 7.83 -9.40 21.60
C ARG A 68 6.74 -9.03 22.60
N GLY A 69 6.99 -9.25 23.89
CA GLY A 69 6.00 -9.00 24.96
C GLY A 69 5.65 -7.52 25.20
N ILE A 70 6.29 -6.59 24.47
CA ILE A 70 6.07 -5.15 24.56
C ILE A 70 6.19 -4.58 23.14
N SER A 71 5.22 -3.80 22.68
CA SER A 71 5.32 -3.04 21.42
C SER A 71 6.11 -1.75 21.65
N ALA A 72 7.03 -1.45 20.72
CA ALA A 72 7.72 -0.17 20.70
C ALA A 72 6.90 0.97 20.10
N PHE A 73 5.77 0.65 19.49
CA PHE A 73 4.87 1.63 18.88
C PHE A 73 3.73 1.99 19.82
N ASN A 74 3.44 3.29 19.91
CA ASN A 74 2.31 3.82 20.67
C ASN A 74 1.50 4.78 19.77
N THR A 75 0.33 4.35 19.34
CA THR A 75 -0.58 5.07 18.43
C THR A 75 -0.90 6.50 18.88
N TRP A 76 -0.85 6.80 20.19
CA TRP A 76 -1.12 8.14 20.70
C TRP A 76 -0.02 9.15 20.37
N LYS A 77 1.25 8.70 20.27
CA LYS A 77 2.41 9.59 20.05
C LYS A 77 3.17 9.31 18.76
N ASP A 78 3.15 8.07 18.26
CA ASP A 78 3.95 7.60 17.14
C ASP A 78 3.14 7.60 15.84
N ILE A 79 3.84 7.67 14.71
CA ILE A 79 3.26 7.80 13.37
C ILE A 79 3.71 6.63 12.51
N ILE A 80 2.74 6.00 11.84
CA ILE A 80 3.02 4.98 10.83
C ILE A 80 3.34 5.71 9.54
N ILE A 81 4.53 5.49 9.00
CA ILE A 81 4.94 6.07 7.72
C ILE A 81 4.61 5.10 6.57
N PRO A 82 4.10 5.61 5.44
CA PRO A 82 3.76 4.76 4.31
C PRO A 82 5.01 4.16 3.66
N GLY A 83 4.86 2.98 3.06
CA GLY A 83 5.95 2.32 2.36
C GLY A 83 6.28 3.04 1.06
N ASN A 84 7.57 3.28 0.82
CA ASN A 84 8.02 4.00 -0.38
C ASN A 84 7.78 3.17 -1.65
N VAL A 85 6.86 3.65 -2.49
CA VAL A 85 6.60 3.07 -3.81
C VAL A 85 7.61 3.63 -4.80
N ASP A 86 8.17 2.78 -5.64
CA ASP A 86 9.18 3.16 -6.62
C ASP A 86 8.72 4.23 -7.60
N ASP A 87 9.65 5.16 -7.87
CA ASP A 87 9.47 6.31 -8.73
C ASP A 87 8.90 5.97 -10.11
N SER A 88 9.25 4.81 -10.67
CA SER A 88 8.75 4.34 -11.97
C SER A 88 7.26 4.02 -11.97
N MET A 89 6.60 3.97 -10.81
CA MET A 89 5.16 3.76 -10.71
C MET A 89 4.40 5.01 -10.27
N VAL A 90 5.06 5.97 -9.62
CA VAL A 90 4.40 7.15 -9.06
C VAL A 90 4.33 8.30 -10.07
N LYS A 91 5.34 8.46 -10.94
CA LYS A 91 5.41 9.55 -11.94
C LYS A 91 4.35 9.35 -13.04
N PRO A 92 3.29 10.18 -13.11
CA PRO A 92 2.14 9.92 -14.00
C PRO A 92 2.50 9.84 -15.48
N ASP A 93 3.42 10.69 -15.94
CA ASP A 93 3.91 10.82 -17.31
C ASP A 93 4.90 9.72 -17.73
N ALA A 94 5.46 8.99 -16.77
CA ALA A 94 6.54 8.03 -17.00
C ALA A 94 6.31 6.67 -16.32
N ARG A 95 5.05 6.30 -16.04
CA ARG A 95 4.76 5.01 -15.39
C ARG A 95 5.24 3.85 -16.23
N ALA A 96 6.10 3.02 -15.66
CA ALA A 96 6.60 1.81 -16.29
C ALA A 96 5.49 0.79 -16.56
N VAL A 97 4.42 0.80 -15.77
CA VAL A 97 3.25 -0.06 -15.94
C VAL A 97 1.98 0.74 -15.71
N GLN A 98 1.13 0.79 -16.74
CA GLN A 98 -0.20 1.41 -16.65
C GLN A 98 -1.24 0.41 -16.12
N PRO A 99 -2.23 0.88 -15.32
CA PRO A 99 -3.42 0.09 -14.98
C PRO A 99 -4.18 -0.40 -16.22
N ILE A 100 -4.98 -1.44 -16.07
CA ILE A 100 -5.87 -1.94 -17.12
C ILE A 100 -7.33 -2.02 -16.61
N PRO A 101 -8.33 -1.83 -17.49
CA PRO A 101 -9.75 -1.96 -17.13
C PRO A 101 -10.06 -3.30 -16.45
N LEU A 102 -11.00 -3.30 -15.50
CA LEU A 102 -11.39 -4.50 -14.74
C LEU A 102 -11.80 -5.67 -15.64
N THR A 103 -12.50 -5.38 -16.74
CA THR A 103 -12.93 -6.36 -17.76
C THR A 103 -11.77 -7.01 -18.52
N LYS A 104 -10.59 -6.36 -18.59
CA LYS A 104 -9.37 -6.90 -19.23
C LYS A 104 -8.49 -7.69 -18.25
N ARG A 105 -8.81 -7.74 -16.95
CA ARG A 105 -8.01 -8.45 -15.93
C ARG A 105 -8.34 -9.93 -15.93
N LYS A 106 -7.31 -10.77 -16.00
CA LYS A 106 -7.45 -12.22 -16.08
C LYS A 106 -7.86 -12.85 -14.75
N TYR A 107 -7.28 -12.38 -13.64
CA TYR A 107 -7.39 -13.04 -12.35
C TYR A 107 -8.36 -12.33 -11.41
N LEU A 108 -9.04 -13.09 -10.57
CA LEU A 108 -9.81 -12.53 -9.46
C LEU A 108 -8.86 -11.90 -8.45
N ALA A 109 -7.84 -12.65 -8.03
CA ALA A 109 -6.90 -12.22 -7.02
C ALA A 109 -5.45 -12.54 -7.39
N ASN A 110 -4.51 -11.77 -6.84
CA ASN A 110 -3.08 -12.01 -6.99
C ASN A 110 -2.39 -12.03 -5.61
N PHE A 111 -1.45 -12.96 -5.44
CA PHE A 111 -0.43 -12.92 -4.39
C PHE A 111 0.94 -13.26 -4.97
N LEU A 112 1.74 -12.26 -5.30
CA LEU A 112 3.10 -12.48 -5.81
C LEU A 112 4.14 -12.22 -4.72
N GLY A 113 4.58 -13.26 -4.01
CA GLY A 113 5.56 -13.14 -2.93
C GLY A 113 6.15 -14.47 -2.47
N ARG A 114 7.13 -14.40 -1.57
CA ARG A 114 7.75 -15.58 -0.96
C ARG A 114 6.87 -16.12 0.17
N ALA A 115 6.68 -17.44 0.22
CA ALA A 115 5.92 -18.09 1.30
C ALA A 115 6.57 -17.91 2.68
N GLN A 116 7.91 -18.00 2.76
CA GLN A 116 8.71 -17.81 3.98
C GLN A 116 8.22 -18.63 5.20
N GLY A 117 7.64 -19.81 4.96
CA GLY A 117 7.09 -20.65 6.03
C GLY A 117 5.89 -20.03 6.77
N LYS A 118 5.33 -18.92 6.29
CA LYS A 118 4.18 -18.25 6.93
C LYS A 118 2.90 -18.96 6.55
N VAL A 119 2.13 -19.38 7.56
CA VAL A 119 0.89 -20.18 7.39
C VAL A 119 -0.05 -19.55 6.35
N GLY A 120 -0.34 -18.24 6.48
CA GLY A 120 -1.23 -17.56 5.53
C GLY A 120 -0.71 -17.55 4.10
N ARG A 121 0.61 -17.37 3.90
CA ARG A 121 1.22 -17.36 2.57
C ARG A 121 1.28 -18.75 1.95
N LEU A 122 1.59 -19.77 2.75
CA LEU A 122 1.55 -21.18 2.32
C LEU A 122 0.14 -21.58 1.88
N LYS A 123 -0.90 -21.15 2.61
CA LYS A 123 -2.30 -21.35 2.22
C LYS A 123 -2.63 -20.71 0.87
N LEU A 124 -2.18 -19.48 0.62
CA LEU A 124 -2.39 -18.83 -0.69
C LEU A 124 -1.70 -19.56 -1.84
N VAL A 125 -0.46 -20.03 -1.63
CA VAL A 125 0.26 -20.83 -2.63
C VAL A 125 -0.50 -22.14 -2.93
N GLU A 126 -1.06 -22.78 -1.92
CA GLU A 126 -1.83 -24.01 -2.10
C GLU A 126 -3.17 -23.75 -2.78
N LEU A 127 -3.88 -22.69 -2.39
CA LEU A 127 -5.11 -22.25 -3.05
C LEU A 127 -4.89 -21.89 -4.53
N ALA A 128 -3.75 -21.30 -4.88
CA ALA A 128 -3.42 -20.98 -6.26
C ALA A 128 -3.26 -22.22 -7.14
N LYS A 129 -2.82 -23.36 -6.58
CA LYS A 129 -2.78 -24.64 -7.30
C LYS A 129 -4.17 -25.21 -7.51
N GLN A 130 -5.07 -25.02 -6.54
CA GLN A 130 -6.45 -25.51 -6.60
C GLN A 130 -7.34 -24.64 -7.48
N TYR A 131 -7.08 -23.34 -7.54
CA TYR A 131 -7.83 -22.33 -8.29
C TYR A 131 -6.93 -21.49 -9.21
N PRO A 132 -6.20 -22.11 -10.16
CA PRO A 132 -5.19 -21.43 -10.97
C PRO A 132 -5.78 -20.36 -11.91
N ASP A 133 -7.06 -20.48 -12.26
CA ASP A 133 -7.77 -19.48 -13.07
C ASP A 133 -8.24 -18.27 -12.25
N LYS A 134 -8.32 -18.40 -10.91
CA LYS A 134 -8.80 -17.33 -10.02
C LYS A 134 -7.67 -16.62 -9.29
N LEU A 135 -6.70 -17.36 -8.76
CA LEU A 135 -5.61 -16.82 -7.96
C LEU A 135 -4.26 -17.00 -8.66
N GLU A 136 -3.65 -15.89 -9.06
CA GLU A 136 -2.28 -15.88 -9.53
C GLU A 136 -1.30 -15.79 -8.34
N SER A 137 -0.43 -16.78 -8.17
CA SER A 137 0.59 -16.78 -7.12
C SER A 137 1.88 -17.49 -7.53
N PRO A 138 2.61 -16.99 -8.55
CA PRO A 138 3.93 -17.53 -8.85
C PRO A 138 4.90 -17.26 -7.70
N GLU A 139 5.79 -18.20 -7.43
CA GLU A 139 6.79 -18.04 -6.38
C GLU A 139 7.83 -16.99 -6.79
N LEU A 140 7.94 -15.91 -6.00
CA LEU A 140 8.89 -14.83 -6.28
C LEU A 140 10.33 -15.27 -5.92
N LYS A 141 11.18 -15.44 -6.92
CA LYS A 141 12.61 -15.72 -6.75
C LYS A 141 13.44 -14.44 -6.64
N LEU A 142 14.43 -14.42 -5.73
CA LEU A 142 15.29 -13.24 -5.49
C LEU A 142 16.55 -13.22 -6.38
N SER A 143 16.92 -14.37 -6.93
CA SER A 143 18.12 -14.57 -7.74
C SER A 143 17.88 -15.66 -8.78
N GLY A 144 18.79 -15.76 -9.74
CA GLY A 144 18.71 -16.73 -10.83
C GLY A 144 17.94 -16.22 -12.06
N PRO A 145 17.87 -17.04 -13.11
CA PRO A 145 17.25 -16.66 -14.40
C PRO A 145 15.74 -16.39 -14.26
N ASP A 146 15.08 -17.01 -13.28
CA ASP A 146 13.64 -16.85 -13.03
C ASP A 146 13.32 -15.68 -12.09
N LYS A 147 14.30 -14.81 -11.79
CA LYS A 147 14.06 -13.61 -10.98
C LYS A 147 13.10 -12.70 -11.74
N LEU A 148 11.95 -12.43 -11.14
CA LEU A 148 10.98 -11.51 -11.72
C LEU A 148 11.51 -10.08 -11.64
N GLY A 149 11.54 -9.40 -12.80
CA GLY A 149 11.84 -7.97 -12.88
C GLY A 149 10.75 -7.13 -12.22
N ARG A 150 11.09 -5.89 -11.84
CA ARG A 150 10.13 -4.99 -11.17
C ARG A 150 8.95 -4.63 -12.07
N VAL A 151 9.20 -4.38 -13.36
CA VAL A 151 8.13 -4.12 -14.34
C VAL A 151 7.20 -5.32 -14.47
N ASP A 152 7.75 -6.53 -14.53
CA ASP A 152 6.93 -7.74 -14.67
C ASP A 152 6.13 -8.03 -13.40
N TYR A 153 6.70 -7.79 -12.21
CA TYR A 153 5.95 -7.80 -10.95
C TYR A 153 4.69 -6.92 -11.03
N PHE A 154 4.82 -5.67 -11.46
CA PHE A 154 3.65 -4.78 -11.60
C PHE A 154 2.69 -5.23 -12.70
N LYS A 155 3.17 -5.83 -13.79
CA LYS A 155 2.30 -6.43 -14.82
C LYS A 155 1.46 -7.59 -14.28
N HIS A 156 2.00 -8.38 -13.35
CA HIS A 156 1.22 -9.42 -12.66
C HIS A 156 0.19 -8.79 -11.72
N LEU A 157 0.59 -7.83 -10.87
CA LEU A 157 -0.34 -7.18 -9.94
C LEU A 157 -1.51 -6.50 -10.67
N ARG A 158 -1.28 -5.76 -11.77
CA ARG A 158 -2.35 -5.08 -12.52
C ARG A 158 -3.35 -6.04 -13.16
N ASN A 159 -2.99 -7.31 -13.34
CA ASN A 159 -3.79 -8.32 -14.02
C ASN A 159 -4.79 -9.03 -13.09
N ALA A 160 -4.93 -8.56 -11.86
CA ALA A 160 -5.91 -9.03 -10.89
C ALA A 160 -6.83 -7.92 -10.40
N LYS A 161 -8.07 -8.28 -10.03
CA LYS A 161 -9.02 -7.34 -9.41
C LYS A 161 -8.61 -7.02 -7.97
N PHE A 162 -8.17 -8.03 -7.22
CA PHE A 162 -7.81 -7.94 -5.81
C PHE A 162 -6.34 -8.34 -5.55
N CYS A 163 -5.62 -7.53 -4.78
CA CYS A 163 -4.21 -7.77 -4.45
C CYS A 163 -4.08 -8.21 -3.00
N LEU A 164 -3.80 -9.49 -2.78
CA LEU A 164 -3.73 -10.08 -1.45
C LEU A 164 -2.43 -9.69 -0.75
N ALA A 165 -2.56 -9.10 0.44
CA ALA A 165 -1.49 -8.59 1.28
C ALA A 165 -1.40 -9.39 2.59
N PRO A 166 -0.89 -10.64 2.58
CA PRO A 166 -0.72 -11.44 3.78
C PRO A 166 0.48 -11.01 4.63
N ARG A 167 0.30 -11.16 5.95
CA ARG A 167 1.35 -10.99 6.95
C ARG A 167 2.63 -11.72 6.53
N GLY A 168 3.76 -11.05 6.72
CA GLY A 168 5.09 -11.58 6.47
C GLY A 168 5.84 -11.90 7.75
N GLU A 169 7.10 -11.48 7.80
CA GLU A 169 7.82 -11.40 9.07
C GLU A 169 7.28 -10.33 10.00
N SER A 170 6.65 -9.31 9.41
CA SER A 170 5.94 -8.18 9.99
C SER A 170 4.48 -8.16 9.53
N SER A 171 3.65 -7.39 10.21
CA SER A 171 2.26 -7.07 9.80
C SER A 171 2.19 -6.30 8.48
N TRP A 172 3.15 -5.40 8.26
CA TRP A 172 3.14 -4.49 7.13
C TRP A 172 3.68 -5.15 5.85
N THR A 173 3.24 -4.68 4.69
CA THR A 173 3.80 -5.09 3.39
C THR A 173 3.74 -3.96 2.35
N LEU A 174 4.83 -3.80 1.59
CA LEU A 174 4.90 -2.81 0.51
C LEU A 174 3.85 -3.04 -0.58
N ARG A 175 3.43 -4.31 -0.78
CA ARG A 175 2.39 -4.67 -1.75
C ARG A 175 1.09 -3.91 -1.53
N PHE A 176 0.76 -3.61 -0.27
CA PHE A 176 -0.43 -2.83 0.06
C PHE A 176 -0.41 -1.48 -0.64
N TYR A 177 0.69 -0.73 -0.50
CA TYR A 177 0.87 0.58 -1.13
C TYR A 177 1.03 0.49 -2.66
N GLU A 178 1.79 -0.50 -3.14
CA GLU A 178 2.01 -0.73 -4.57
C GLU A 178 0.71 -1.03 -5.33
N SER A 179 -0.27 -1.68 -4.69
CA SER A 179 -1.53 -2.07 -5.32
C SER A 179 -2.37 -0.89 -5.83
N PHE A 180 -2.29 0.28 -5.15
CA PHE A 180 -2.99 1.50 -5.54
C PHE A 180 -2.51 2.08 -6.88
N PHE A 181 -1.24 1.85 -7.25
CA PHE A 181 -0.65 2.39 -8.48
C PHE A 181 -0.97 1.55 -9.71
N VAL A 182 -1.38 0.30 -9.51
CA VAL A 182 -1.87 -0.61 -10.55
C VAL A 182 -3.39 -0.85 -10.44
N GLU A 183 -4.05 -0.08 -9.58
CA GLU A 183 -5.50 -0.07 -9.38
C GLU A 183 -6.08 -1.44 -9.03
N CYS A 184 -5.30 -2.24 -8.30
CA CYS A 184 -5.68 -3.54 -7.80
C CYS A 184 -6.14 -3.35 -6.35
N VAL A 185 -7.40 -3.68 -6.03
CA VAL A 185 -7.95 -3.40 -4.69
C VAL A 185 -7.20 -4.22 -3.63
N PRO A 186 -6.53 -3.60 -2.65
CA PRO A 186 -5.78 -4.34 -1.65
C PRO A 186 -6.69 -5.13 -0.70
N VAL A 187 -6.30 -6.38 -0.44
CA VAL A 187 -6.94 -7.26 0.56
C VAL A 187 -5.95 -7.56 1.67
N LEU A 188 -6.09 -6.89 2.81
CA LEU A 188 -5.26 -7.07 3.99
C LEU A 188 -5.59 -8.39 4.69
N LEU A 189 -4.60 -9.27 4.74
CA LEU A 189 -4.63 -10.57 5.42
C LEU A 189 -3.66 -10.55 6.61
N SER A 190 -3.78 -9.51 7.43
CA SER A 190 -3.02 -9.29 8.66
C SER A 190 -3.92 -8.61 9.68
N ASP A 191 -4.29 -9.34 10.74
CA ASP A 191 -5.35 -8.92 11.66
C ASP A 191 -4.94 -7.70 12.50
N GLU A 192 -3.69 -7.66 12.94
CA GLU A 192 -3.13 -6.66 13.86
C GLU A 192 -2.39 -5.52 13.15
N VAL A 193 -2.58 -5.38 11.83
CA VAL A 193 -1.98 -4.28 11.08
C VAL A 193 -2.65 -2.96 11.44
N GLU A 194 -1.85 -1.98 11.85
CA GLU A 194 -2.21 -0.56 11.87
C GLU A 194 -1.70 0.09 10.58
N LEU A 195 -2.45 1.03 10.03
CA LEU A 195 -2.18 1.70 8.75
C LEU A 195 -1.92 3.21 8.97
N PRO A 196 -1.19 3.89 8.07
CA PRO A 196 -0.99 5.33 8.13
C PRO A 196 -2.31 6.12 8.13
N PHE A 197 -2.37 7.22 8.86
CA PHE A 197 -3.43 8.23 8.70
C PHE A 197 -4.88 7.72 8.83
N GLN A 198 -5.12 6.66 9.62
CA GLN A 198 -6.46 6.07 9.83
C GLN A 198 -7.51 7.02 10.42
N ASN A 199 -7.09 8.18 10.92
CA ASN A 199 -7.96 9.27 11.37
C ASN A 199 -8.53 10.12 10.23
N VAL A 200 -7.97 10.04 9.03
CA VAL A 200 -8.41 10.79 7.84
C VAL A 200 -8.83 9.86 6.71
N ILE A 201 -8.12 8.74 6.55
CA ILE A 201 -8.39 7.74 5.53
C ILE A 201 -9.32 6.68 6.10
N ASP A 202 -10.52 6.58 5.54
CA ASP A 202 -11.40 5.43 5.76
C ASP A 202 -10.94 4.27 4.87
N TYR A 203 -10.17 3.35 5.45
CA TYR A 203 -9.65 2.19 4.74
C TYR A 203 -10.73 1.21 4.28
N THR A 204 -11.96 1.28 4.81
CA THR A 204 -13.07 0.43 4.37
C THR A 204 -13.61 0.82 2.99
N GLU A 205 -13.32 2.05 2.54
CA GLU A 205 -13.68 2.56 1.22
C GLU A 205 -12.63 2.24 0.14
N ILE A 206 -11.40 1.88 0.52
CA ILE A 206 -10.28 1.70 -0.43
C ILE A 206 -9.59 0.34 -0.34
N SER A 207 -9.96 -0.48 0.66
CA SER A 207 -9.34 -1.78 0.89
C SER A 207 -10.31 -2.75 1.54
N ILE A 208 -9.95 -4.03 1.52
CA ILE A 208 -10.70 -5.10 2.19
C ILE A 208 -9.82 -5.65 3.32
N LYS A 209 -10.36 -5.76 4.52
CA LYS A 209 -9.70 -6.50 5.61
C LYS A 209 -10.36 -7.86 5.77
N TRP A 210 -9.56 -8.92 5.72
CA TRP A 210 -10.05 -10.29 5.83
C TRP A 210 -9.28 -11.07 6.91
N PRO A 211 -9.95 -11.85 7.77
CA PRO A 211 -9.31 -12.56 8.87
C PRO A 211 -8.19 -13.50 8.39
N SER A 212 -6.99 -13.33 8.91
CA SER A 212 -5.81 -14.11 8.48
C SER A 212 -5.96 -15.62 8.76
N SER A 213 -6.79 -15.97 9.75
CA SER A 213 -7.16 -17.35 10.10
C SER A 213 -8.07 -18.03 9.07
N LYS A 214 -8.86 -17.26 8.31
CA LYS A 214 -9.89 -17.72 7.35
C LYS A 214 -9.42 -17.64 5.89
N ILE A 215 -8.12 -17.82 5.65
CA ILE A 215 -7.61 -17.95 4.28
C ILE A 215 -8.01 -19.33 3.77
N GLY A 216 -9.02 -19.37 2.90
CA GLY A 216 -9.62 -20.55 2.30
C GLY A 216 -10.53 -20.17 1.12
N PRO A 217 -11.25 -21.14 0.50
CA PRO A 217 -12.16 -20.87 -0.62
C PRO A 217 -13.24 -19.81 -0.31
N GLU A 218 -13.62 -19.65 0.96
CA GLU A 218 -14.57 -18.64 1.44
C GLU A 218 -14.11 -17.20 1.13
N LEU A 219 -12.80 -16.95 1.08
CA LEU A 219 -12.26 -15.65 0.68
C LEU A 219 -12.63 -15.35 -0.77
N PHE A 220 -12.50 -16.32 -1.67
CA PHE A 220 -12.82 -16.11 -3.08
C PHE A 220 -14.32 -15.94 -3.28
N GLN A 221 -15.15 -16.71 -2.57
CA GLN A 221 -16.61 -16.53 -2.59
C GLN A 221 -17.00 -15.12 -2.16
N TYR A 222 -16.37 -14.58 -1.12
CA TYR A 222 -16.58 -13.20 -0.69
C TYR A 222 -16.15 -12.20 -1.77
N LEU A 223 -14.92 -12.32 -2.29
CA LEU A 223 -14.41 -11.40 -3.31
C LEU A 223 -15.25 -11.41 -4.61
N GLU A 224 -15.77 -12.58 -4.99
CA GLU A 224 -16.71 -12.74 -6.11
C GLU A 224 -18.10 -12.15 -5.82
N SER A 225 -18.45 -11.91 -4.55
CA SER A 225 -19.73 -11.33 -4.14
C SER A 225 -19.74 -9.80 -4.05
N ILE A 226 -18.57 -9.17 -3.94
CA ILE A 226 -18.41 -7.70 -3.91
C ILE A 226 -19.05 -6.99 -5.12
N PRO A 227 -19.05 -7.58 -6.33
CA PRO A 227 -19.80 -7.05 -7.45
C PRO A 227 -21.33 -6.91 -7.24
N VAL A 228 -21.91 -7.56 -6.24
CA VAL A 228 -23.37 -7.76 -6.12
C VAL A 228 -23.98 -7.04 -4.92
N LEU A 229 -23.20 -6.67 -3.90
CA LEU A 229 -23.75 -6.47 -2.55
C LEU A 229 -24.07 -5.04 -2.11
N LEU A 230 -23.88 -3.99 -2.91
CA LEU A 230 -24.23 -2.61 -2.53
C LEU A 230 -25.30 -1.94 -3.39
N GLY A 231 -26.15 -2.73 -4.06
CA GLY A 231 -27.35 -2.26 -4.75
C GLY A 231 -28.58 -2.03 -3.84
N ARG A 232 -28.42 -1.44 -2.64
CA ARG A 232 -29.57 -1.04 -1.80
C ARG A 232 -29.46 0.41 -1.34
N ALA A 233 -29.58 1.33 -2.29
CA ALA A 233 -30.51 2.46 -2.21
C ALA A 233 -30.56 3.20 -3.56
N SER A 234 -31.72 3.10 -4.22
CA SER A 234 -32.25 4.12 -5.14
C SER A 234 -31.50 4.46 -6.44
N LYS A 235 -31.44 3.55 -7.44
CA LYS A 235 -31.54 3.91 -8.88
C LYS A 235 -32.18 2.78 -9.72
N PRO A 236 -32.99 3.06 -10.76
CA PRO A 236 -33.65 2.05 -11.58
C PRO A 236 -32.81 1.61 -12.80
N TRP A 237 -32.69 0.29 -12.93
CA TRP A 237 -32.40 -0.57 -14.10
C TRP A 237 -31.30 -0.21 -15.13
N ASN A 238 -30.40 -1.20 -15.27
CA ASN A 238 -29.31 -1.42 -16.23
C ASN A 238 -27.93 -0.83 -15.88
N PHE A 239 -26.94 -1.75 -15.88
CA PHE A 239 -25.49 -1.60 -15.98
C PHE A 239 -24.60 -1.81 -14.72
N HIS A 240 -23.78 -2.86 -14.83
CA HIS A 240 -22.53 -3.28 -14.16
C HIS A 240 -22.45 -3.67 -12.66
N ALA A 241 -22.16 -4.97 -12.47
CA ALA A 241 -21.70 -5.55 -11.21
C ALA A 241 -20.33 -5.00 -10.75
N GLU A 242 -19.54 -4.28 -11.54
CA GLU A 242 -18.19 -3.84 -11.12
C GLU A 242 -18.18 -2.51 -10.34
N GLU A 243 -19.34 -1.88 -10.12
CA GLU A 243 -19.49 -0.52 -9.56
C GLU A 243 -18.72 -0.33 -8.24
N ARG A 244 -18.81 -1.27 -7.29
CA ARG A 244 -18.09 -1.13 -6.01
C ARG A 244 -16.57 -1.25 -6.16
N ILE A 245 -16.08 -2.11 -7.05
CA ILE A 245 -14.62 -2.26 -7.25
C ILE A 245 -14.08 -0.99 -7.91
N GLU A 246 -14.80 -0.44 -8.88
CA GLU A 246 -14.45 0.83 -9.51
C GLU A 246 -14.48 2.00 -8.52
N GLU A 247 -15.47 2.05 -7.64
CA GLU A 247 -15.53 3.05 -6.56
C GLU A 247 -14.31 2.94 -5.63
N MET A 248 -13.97 1.73 -5.17
CA MET A 248 -12.78 1.53 -4.32
C MET A 248 -11.49 1.95 -5.02
N ILE A 249 -11.39 1.70 -6.34
CA ILE A 249 -10.27 2.15 -7.16
C ILE A 249 -10.23 3.68 -7.25
N ALA A 250 -11.37 4.33 -7.52
CA ALA A 250 -11.47 5.78 -7.63
C ALA A 250 -11.07 6.45 -6.31
N ARG A 251 -11.61 5.99 -5.18
CA ARG A 251 -11.21 6.43 -3.83
C ARG A 251 -9.74 6.15 -3.54
N GLY A 252 -9.23 5.01 -4.00
CA GLY A 252 -7.81 4.68 -3.93
C GLY A 252 -6.93 5.68 -4.70
N ARG A 253 -7.39 6.20 -5.86
CA ARG A 253 -6.68 7.25 -6.61
C ARG A 253 -6.63 8.56 -5.85
N GLU A 254 -7.72 8.94 -5.16
CA GLU A 254 -7.78 10.18 -4.35
C GLU A 254 -6.66 10.18 -3.30
N VAL A 255 -6.45 9.06 -2.60
CA VAL A 255 -5.51 9.04 -1.47
C VAL A 255 -4.08 8.63 -1.84
N ARG A 256 -3.82 8.14 -3.06
CA ARG A 256 -2.54 7.47 -3.34
C ARG A 256 -1.30 8.35 -3.31
N CYS A 257 -1.47 9.66 -3.50
CA CYS A 257 -0.39 10.63 -3.36
C CYS A 257 0.18 10.65 -1.92
N MET A 258 -0.62 10.27 -0.91
CA MET A 258 -0.14 10.11 0.47
C MET A 258 0.82 8.93 0.66
N TRP A 259 1.02 8.07 -0.35
CA TRP A 259 2.06 7.04 -0.36
C TRP A 259 3.35 7.48 -1.10
N VAL A 260 3.35 8.65 -1.73
CA VAL A 260 4.44 9.14 -2.59
C VAL A 260 5.31 10.12 -1.83
N TYR A 261 6.61 9.82 -1.71
CA TYR A 261 7.58 10.75 -1.14
C TYR A 261 8.06 11.73 -2.23
N ALA A 262 7.26 12.78 -2.46
CA ALA A 262 7.53 13.81 -3.46
C ALA A 262 8.21 15.05 -2.87
N LEU A 263 8.49 16.05 -3.72
CA LEU A 263 9.03 17.35 -3.31
C LEU A 263 7.99 18.14 -2.50
N ASP A 264 8.46 19.02 -1.61
CA ASP A 264 7.60 19.85 -0.74
C ASP A 264 6.68 20.82 -1.50
N THR A 265 6.92 21.03 -2.79
CA THR A 265 6.07 21.85 -3.68
C THR A 265 4.81 21.12 -4.13
N GLU A 266 4.77 19.79 -4.03
CA GLU A 266 3.60 19.02 -4.43
C GLU A 266 2.45 19.22 -3.43
N PRO A 267 1.22 19.41 -3.91
CA PRO A 267 0.07 19.68 -3.06
C PRO A 267 -0.34 18.45 -2.22
N CYS A 268 0.09 17.25 -2.61
CA CYS A 268 -0.09 16.03 -1.84
C CYS A 268 1.18 15.17 -1.86
N SER A 269 1.64 14.73 -0.68
CA SER A 269 2.72 13.77 -0.56
C SER A 269 2.67 13.01 0.78
N ALA A 270 3.39 11.90 0.87
CA ALA A 270 3.66 11.19 2.12
C ALA A 270 4.33 12.11 3.16
N MET A 271 5.27 12.96 2.74
CA MET A 271 5.98 13.87 3.64
C MET A 271 5.01 14.87 4.26
N THR A 272 4.21 15.53 3.41
CA THR A 272 3.24 16.52 3.86
C THR A 272 2.23 15.84 4.82
N ALA A 273 1.82 14.58 4.56
CA ALA A 273 0.85 13.87 5.39
C ALA A 273 1.43 13.47 6.76
N ILE A 274 2.70 13.05 6.79
CA ILE A 274 3.46 12.83 8.02
C ILE A 274 3.55 14.11 8.84
N MET A 275 3.84 15.25 8.19
CA MET A 275 3.94 16.54 8.86
C MET A 275 2.60 16.99 9.46
N TRP A 276 1.50 16.79 8.74
CA TRP A 276 0.16 17.07 9.25
C TRP A 276 -0.19 16.20 10.47
N GLU A 277 0.05 14.89 10.40
CA GLU A 277 -0.21 13.99 11.54
C GLU A 277 0.69 14.31 12.73
N LEU A 278 1.93 14.76 12.48
CA LEU A 278 2.84 15.25 13.51
C LEU A 278 2.28 16.50 14.19
N GLN A 279 1.88 17.52 13.43
CA GLN A 279 1.27 18.74 13.96
C GLN A 279 0.04 18.44 14.82
N ARG A 280 -0.80 17.50 14.37
CA ARG A 280 -1.95 17.01 15.11
C ARG A 280 -1.57 16.41 16.46
N LYS A 281 -0.57 15.50 16.48
CA LYS A 281 -0.12 14.84 17.70
C LYS A 281 0.57 15.79 18.69
N VAL A 282 1.23 16.84 18.21
CA VAL A 282 1.82 17.86 19.08
C VAL A 282 0.82 18.94 19.53
N GLY A 283 -0.43 18.90 19.05
CA GLY A 283 -1.51 19.77 19.51
C GLY A 283 -1.46 21.19 18.97
N ILE A 284 -0.97 21.39 17.74
CA ILE A 284 -1.03 22.70 17.06
C ILE A 284 -2.49 22.96 16.63
N LYS A 285 -3.04 24.12 17.00
CA LYS A 285 -4.48 24.43 16.87
C LYS A 285 -4.96 24.69 15.43
N GLU A 286 -4.05 24.86 14.47
CA GLU A 286 -4.36 25.21 13.08
C GLU A 286 -4.68 24.00 12.18
N VAL A 287 -4.61 22.78 12.72
CA VAL A 287 -4.59 21.50 11.97
C VAL A 287 -5.93 21.11 11.32
N GLU A 288 -7.07 21.56 11.86
CA GLU A 288 -8.39 21.17 11.35
C GLU A 288 -8.72 21.78 9.97
N GLN A 289 -8.25 23.00 9.68
CA GLN A 289 -8.45 23.64 8.37
C GLN A 289 -7.59 23.02 7.26
N GLU A 290 -6.47 22.40 7.64
CA GLU A 290 -5.53 21.79 6.70
C GLU A 290 -6.07 20.46 6.18
N ALA A 291 -6.77 19.68 7.01
CA ALA A 291 -7.36 18.39 6.64
C ALA A 291 -8.37 18.48 5.48
N GLU A 292 -9.13 19.57 5.36
CA GLU A 292 -10.07 19.79 4.25
C GLU A 292 -9.32 20.11 2.95
N ARG A 293 -8.27 20.95 3.03
CA ARG A 293 -7.37 21.25 1.89
C ARG A 293 -6.70 20.00 1.33
N TRP A 294 -6.35 19.06 2.20
CA TRP A 294 -5.80 17.77 1.80
C TRP A 294 -6.75 16.96 0.92
N ARG A 295 -8.03 16.89 1.30
CA ARG A 295 -9.04 16.17 0.50
C ARG A 295 -9.23 16.81 -0.87
N GLU A 296 -9.22 18.14 -0.93
CA GLU A 296 -9.32 18.88 -2.20
C GLU A 296 -8.10 18.68 -3.10
N ALA A 297 -6.88 18.78 -2.56
CA ALA A 297 -5.63 18.57 -3.30
C ALA A 297 -5.53 17.15 -3.90
N CYS A 298 -5.89 16.15 -3.10
CA CYS A 298 -6.03 14.76 -3.51
C CYS A 298 -7.03 14.58 -4.68
N GLY A 299 -8.16 15.29 -4.65
CA GLY A 299 -9.17 15.24 -5.70
C GLY A 299 -8.68 15.78 -7.06
N LEU A 300 -7.85 16.82 -7.06
CA LEU A 300 -7.33 17.44 -8.29
C LEU A 300 -6.39 16.51 -9.07
N GLU A 301 -5.59 15.68 -8.39
CA GLU A 301 -4.76 14.65 -9.08
C GLU A 301 -5.60 13.57 -9.76
N VAL A 302 -6.81 13.29 -9.26
CA VAL A 302 -7.74 12.32 -9.84
C VAL A 302 -8.32 12.83 -11.15
N GLU A 303 -8.68 14.11 -11.22
CA GLU A 303 -9.15 14.74 -12.46
C GLU A 303 -8.08 14.68 -13.55
N ALA A 304 -6.83 15.01 -13.21
CA ALA A 304 -5.70 14.91 -14.13
C ALA A 304 -5.43 13.46 -14.58
N GLY A 305 -5.50 12.49 -13.66
CA GLY A 305 -5.30 11.08 -13.97
C GLY A 305 -6.43 10.47 -14.82
N ASN A 306 -7.69 10.85 -14.56
CA ASN A 306 -8.85 10.39 -15.32
C ASN A 306 -8.83 10.95 -16.76
N ALA A 307 -8.44 12.22 -16.94
CA ALA A 307 -8.27 12.82 -18.27
C ALA A 307 -7.26 12.03 -19.11
N SER A 308 -6.10 11.67 -18.54
CA SER A 308 -5.09 10.86 -19.22
C SER A 308 -5.59 9.44 -19.58
N ILE A 309 -6.43 8.83 -18.74
CA ILE A 309 -7.03 7.52 -19.03
C ILE A 309 -8.08 7.62 -20.15
N GLU A 310 -8.88 8.70 -20.18
CA GLU A 310 -9.83 8.94 -21.26
C GLU A 310 -9.13 9.15 -22.60
N GLU A 311 -8.02 9.89 -22.63
CA GLU A 311 -7.19 10.07 -23.83
C GLU A 311 -6.62 8.74 -24.34
N LEU A 312 -6.06 7.91 -23.46
CA LEU A 312 -5.55 6.57 -23.81
C LEU A 312 -6.66 5.64 -24.35
N ASN A 313 -7.86 5.72 -23.77
CA ASN A 313 -9.02 4.94 -24.24
C ASN A 313 -9.51 5.43 -25.62
N GLN A 314 -9.40 6.73 -25.90
CA GLN A 314 -9.72 7.29 -27.22
C GLN A 314 -8.68 6.89 -28.27
N GLU A 315 -7.38 6.91 -27.94
CA GLU A 315 -6.32 6.42 -28.82
C GLU A 315 -6.44 4.92 -29.11
N GLU A 316 -6.75 4.08 -28.12
CA GLU A 316 -7.01 2.65 -28.34
C GLU A 316 -8.20 2.42 -29.29
N LYS A 317 -9.30 3.17 -29.11
CA LYS A 317 -10.47 3.09 -30.00
C LYS A 317 -10.14 3.54 -31.42
N TYR A 318 -9.39 4.62 -31.58
CA TYR A 318 -8.94 5.11 -32.88
C TYR A 318 -8.04 4.09 -33.59
N ASN A 319 -7.05 3.53 -32.88
CA ASN A 319 -6.14 2.53 -33.42
C ASN A 319 -6.86 1.22 -33.78
N SER A 320 -7.85 0.80 -32.98
CA SER A 320 -8.69 -0.35 -33.28
C SER A 320 -9.54 -0.14 -34.53
N SER A 321 -10.15 1.04 -34.68
CA SER A 321 -10.91 1.42 -35.87
C SER A 321 -10.04 1.48 -37.13
N MET A 322 -8.83 2.03 -37.03
CA MET A 322 -7.85 2.06 -38.13
C MET A 322 -7.35 0.67 -38.52
N LYS A 323 -7.20 -0.25 -37.56
CA LYS A 323 -6.85 -1.64 -37.83
C LYS A 323 -7.97 -2.36 -38.58
N GLN A 324 -9.22 -2.20 -38.12
CA GLN A 324 -10.39 -2.76 -38.78
C GLN A 324 -10.56 -2.21 -40.21
N TYR A 325 -10.32 -0.92 -40.41
CA TYR A 325 -10.35 -0.26 -41.72
C TYR A 325 -9.27 -0.78 -42.68
N ARG A 326 -8.06 -1.06 -42.17
CA ARG A 326 -6.97 -1.68 -42.95
C ARG A 326 -7.27 -3.13 -43.31
N GLU A 327 -7.88 -3.89 -42.40
CA GLU A 327 -8.28 -5.28 -42.64
C GLU A 327 -9.42 -5.39 -43.66
N THR A 328 -10.38 -4.48 -43.67
CA THR A 328 -11.45 -4.45 -44.70
C THR A 328 -10.93 -4.10 -46.10
N ARG A 329 -9.88 -3.29 -46.21
CA ARG A 329 -9.30 -2.93 -47.52
C ARG A 329 -8.47 -4.02 -48.18
N ILE A 330 -8.08 -5.06 -47.45
CA ILE A 330 -7.30 -6.20 -47.97
C ILE A 330 -8.20 -7.18 -48.77
N TRP A 331 -9.53 -7.04 -48.68
CA TRP A 331 -10.50 -7.88 -49.39
C TRP A 331 -11.15 -7.21 -50.61
N ASP A 332 -10.80 -5.94 -50.91
CA ASP A 332 -11.37 -5.14 -52.02
C ASP A 332 -10.40 -4.95 -53.21
N THR A 333 -9.36 -5.78 -53.31
CA THR A 333 -8.47 -5.90 -54.49
C THR A 333 -8.33 -7.36 -54.86
#